data_AF-A0A239MAP1-F1
#
_entry.id   AF-A0A239MAP1-F1
#
_cell.length_a   1.000
_cell.length_b   1.000
_cell.length_c   1.000
_cell.angle_alpha   90.00
_cell.angle_beta   90.00
_cell.angle_gamma   90.00
#
_symmetry.space_group_name_H-M   'P 1'
#
loop_
_entity.id
_entity.type
_entity.pdbx_description
1 polymer ?
#
loop_
_entity_poly.entity_id
_entity_poly.type
_entity_poly.pdbx_seq_one_letter_code
_entity_poly.pdbx_strand_id
1 'polypeptide(L)' 'MAESLVKTIKRDYASLTERPNATTVMQQLGAWFEHYNTRHPHSALKYLSPRRFRERQALNN' A
#
# COMPACT_ATOMS: atom_id res chain seq x y z
N MET A 1 -13.89 1.53 2.81
CA MET A 1 -12.58 0.85 2.78
C MET A 1 -11.84 1.03 1.46
N ALA A 2 -12.49 0.88 0.30
CA ALA A 2 -11.82 1.09 -1.00
C ALA A 2 -11.35 2.56 -1.20
N GLU A 3 -12.15 3.53 -0.75
CA GLU A 3 -11.80 4.95 -0.92
C GLU A 3 -10.52 5.38 -0.19
N SER A 4 -10.32 4.91 1.05
CA SER A 4 -9.12 5.22 1.83
C SER A 4 -7.87 4.62 1.18
N LEU A 5 -7.97 3.41 0.63
CA LEU A 5 -6.89 2.78 -0.12
C LEU A 5 -6.51 3.63 -1.35
N VAL A 6 -7.50 3.99 -2.17
CA VAL A 6 -7.27 4.80 -3.38
C VAL A 6 -6.68 6.18 -3.02
N LYS A 7 -7.13 6.80 -1.93
CA LYS A 7 -6.55 8.05 -1.42
C LYS A 7 -5.08 7.88 -1.05
N THR A 8 -4.71 6.83 -0.32
CA THR A 8 -3.31 6.55 0.02
C THR A 8 -2.45 6.30 -1.21
N ILE A 9 -2.91 5.47 -2.15
CA ILE A 9 -2.16 5.22 -3.40
C ILE A 9 -1.96 6.50 -4.20
N LYS A 10 -2.99 7.33 -4.34
CA LYS A 10 -2.87 8.61 -5.04
C LYS A 10 -1.93 9.57 -4.33
N ARG A 11 -2.10 9.77 -3.02
CA ARG A 11 -1.36 10.77 -2.23
C ARG A 11 0.11 10.40 -2.04
N ASP A 12 0.40 9.15 -1.68
CA ASP A 12 1.72 8.76 -1.19
C ASP A 12 2.59 8.12 -2.30
N TYR A 13 1.99 7.65 -3.39
CA TYR A 13 2.72 7.01 -4.47
C TYR A 13 2.59 7.78 -5.78
N ALA A 14 1.36 7.94 -6.26
CA ALA A 14 1.14 8.60 -7.55
C ALA A 14 1.65 10.06 -7.53
N SER A 15 1.35 10.85 -6.50
CA SER A 15 1.82 12.23 -6.40
C SER A 15 3.34 12.38 -6.33
N LEU A 16 4.08 11.35 -5.90
CA LEU A 16 5.54 11.36 -5.78
C LEU A 16 6.25 10.79 -7.02
N THR A 17 5.51 10.23 -7.97
CA THR A 17 6.08 9.56 -9.14
C THR A 17 5.73 10.32 -10.42
N GLU A 18 6.65 10.32 -11.38
CA GLU A 18 6.37 10.79 -12.74
C GLU A 18 5.38 9.84 -13.43
N ARG A 19 4.34 10.43 -14.04
CA ARG A 19 3.20 9.69 -14.61
C ARG A 19 2.91 10.20 -16.03
N PRO A 20 3.81 9.94 -16.99
CA PRO A 20 3.71 10.49 -18.34
C PRO A 20 2.48 9.96 -19.11
N ASN A 21 1.97 8.78 -18.77
CA ASN A 21 0.77 8.19 -19.36
C ASN A 21 0.16 7.10 -18.46
N ALA A 22 -1.05 6.65 -18.80
CA ALA A 22 -1.77 5.63 -18.05
C ALA A 22 -1.04 4.28 -18.01
N THR A 23 -0.39 3.88 -19.11
CA THR A 23 0.37 2.61 -19.18
C THR A 23 1.49 2.56 -18.15
N THR A 24 2.23 3.65 -17.99
CA THR A 24 3.31 3.77 -17.01
C THR A 24 2.78 3.65 -15.58
N VAL A 25 1.65 4.31 -15.29
CA VAL A 25 0.97 4.18 -13.99
C VAL A 25 0.57 2.74 -13.71
N MET A 26 -0.01 2.06 -14.70
CA MET A 26 -0.43 0.66 -14.55
C MET A 26 0.75 -0.28 -14.27
N GLN A 27 1.91 -0.03 -14.88
CA GLN A 27 3.14 -0.77 -14.60
C GLN A 27 3.67 -0.52 -13.17
N GLN A 28 3.50 0.70 -12.65
CA GLN A 28 3.96 1.06 -11.31
C GLN A 28 3.02 0.58 -10.18
N LEU A 29 1.73 0.37 -10.47
CA LEU A 29 0.73 -0.05 -9.47
C LEU A 29 1.15 -1.29 -8.69
N GLY A 30 1.73 -2.30 -9.36
CA GLY A 30 2.20 -3.52 -8.70
C GLY A 30 3.24 -3.23 -7.60
N ALA A 31 4.21 -2.37 -7.90
CA ALA A 31 5.24 -1.97 -6.94
C ALA A 31 4.65 -1.15 -5.78
N TRP A 32 3.69 -0.26 -6.06
CA TRP A 32 3.02 0.52 -5.02
C TRP A 32 2.20 -0.34 -4.07
N PHE A 33 1.48 -1.35 -4.59
CA PHE A 33 0.76 -2.29 -3.75
C PHE A 33 1.70 -3.17 -2.93
N GLU A 34 2.82 -3.62 -3.49
CA GLU A 34 3.80 -4.40 -2.73
C GLU A 34 4.39 -3.57 -1.59
N HIS A 35 4.75 -2.32 -1.85
CA HIS A 35 5.25 -1.42 -0.83
C HIS A 35 4.19 -1.12 0.25
N TYR A 36 2.95 -0.85 -0.15
CA TYR A 36 1.82 -0.67 0.77
C TYR A 36 1.67 -1.88 1.70
N ASN A 37 1.69 -3.08 1.15
CA ASN A 37 1.47 -4.31 1.92
C ASN A 37 2.65 -4.69 2.82
N THR A 38 3.88 -4.29 2.48
CA THR A 38 5.10 -4.71 3.19
C THR A 38 5.68 -3.67 4.13
N ARG A 39 5.59 -2.39 3.78
CA ARG A 39 6.30 -1.32 4.47
C ARG A 39 5.41 -0.25 5.07
N HIS A 40 4.23 0.02 4.51
CA HIS A 40 3.40 1.13 4.96
C HIS A 40 2.87 0.88 6.39
N PRO A 41 3.14 1.80 7.34
CA PRO A 41 2.66 1.64 8.71
C PRO A 41 1.19 2.07 8.83
N HIS A 42 0.39 1.25 9.52
CA HIS A 42 -1.02 1.57 9.76
C HIS A 42 -1.33 1.68 11.25
N SER A 43 -1.82 2.83 11.71
CA SER A 43 -2.17 3.06 13.12
C SER A 43 -3.19 2.04 13.64
N ALA A 44 -4.22 1.72 12.85
CA ALA A 44 -5.19 0.68 13.17
C ALA A 44 -4.59 -0.74 13.29
N LEU A 45 -3.43 -0.98 12.66
CA LEU A 45 -2.71 -2.26 12.73
C LEU A 45 -1.55 -2.22 13.73
N LYS A 46 -1.62 -1.35 14.76
CA LYS A 46 -0.54 -1.14 15.74
C LYS A 46 0.79 -0.75 15.07
N TYR A 47 0.71 0.07 14.03
CA TYR A 47 1.84 0.50 13.19
C TYR A 47 2.57 -0.62 12.45
N LEU A 48 1.94 -1.80 12.32
CA LEU A 48 2.43 -2.86 11.45
C LEU A 48 1.98 -2.63 10.00
N SER A 49 2.75 -3.20 9.07
CA SER A 49 2.31 -3.32 7.68
C SER A 49 1.24 -4.42 7.54
N PRO A 50 0.39 -4.38 6.50
CA PRO A 50 -0.67 -5.36 6.32
C PRO A 50 -0.19 -6.80 6.28
N ARG A 51 0.98 -7.06 5.67
CA ARG A 51 1.61 -8.40 5.64
C ARG A 51 2.02 -8.84 7.05
N ARG A 52 2.76 -8.01 7.78
CA ARG A 52 3.20 -8.31 9.16
C ARG A 52 2.04 -8.49 10.13
N PHE A 53 0.98 -7.72 9.97
CA PHE A 53 -0.22 -7.89 10.76
C PHE A 53 -0.84 -9.28 10.53
N ARG A 54 -1.00 -9.70 9.26
CA ARG A 54 -1.51 -11.05 8.93
C ARG A 54 -0.62 -12.16 9.45
N GLU A 55 0.69 -12.05 9.30
CA GLU A 55 1.67 -13.01 9.84
C GLU A 55 1.53 -13.14 11.36
N ARG A 56 1.40 -12.01 12.07
CA ARG A 56 1.19 -12.00 13.52
C ARG A 56 -0.14 -12.62 13.93
N GLN A 57 -1.22 -12.41 13.17
CA GLN A 57 -2.52 -13.05 13.44
C GLN A 57 -2.42 -14.56 13.23
N ALA A 58 -1.73 -15.02 12.19
CA ALA A 58 -1.54 -16.44 11.91
C ALA A 58 -0.69 -17.16 12.99
N LEU A 59 0.23 -16.46 13.64
CA LEU A 59 1.02 -17.00 14.76
C LEU A 59 0.24 -17.08 16.09
N ASN A 60 -0.85 -16.30 16.21
CA ASN A 60 -1.67 -16.23 17.41
C ASN A 60 -2.89 -17.17 17.37
N ASN A 61 -3.05 -17.92 16.28
CA ASN A 61 -4.17 -18.82 16.02
C ASN A 61 -3.67 -20.25 15.90
#